data_AF-E4Y3Q7-F1
#
_entry.id   AF-E4Y3Q7-F1
#
_cell.length_a   1.000
_cell.length_b   1.000
_cell.length_c   1.000
_cell.angle_alpha   90.00
_cell.angle_beta   90.00
_cell.angle_gamma   90.00
#
_symmetry.space_group_name_H-M   'P 1'
#
loop_
_entity.id
_entity.type
_entity.pdbx_description
1 polymer ?
#
loop_
_entity_poly.entity_id
_entity_poly.type
_entity_poly.pdbx_seq_one_letter_code
_entity_poly.pdbx_strand_id
1 'polypeptide(L)'
;MNVGINLLRFFLVAINTVFVFLSGGLFAAAIWSDFSYREYFEIVNVKPVLEFLFATSVAIFLISVAGWAAAYKNHRGLLRIYLSLLIVVFAAQLLLSIFALAYNVEILPYLQNGMESALEAWSPPIELAFDEIQSDFDCCGVQNATDFKVQNKTLFYV
;
A
#
# COMPACT_ATOMS: atom_id res chain seq x y z
N MET A 1 8.10 7.44 40.19
CA MET A 1 7.57 6.90 38.91
C MET A 1 7.57 8.04 37.90
N ASN A 2 8.39 7.97 36.86
CA ASN A 2 8.51 9.06 35.89
C ASN A 2 7.28 9.06 34.96
N VAL A 3 6.40 10.05 35.10
CA VAL A 3 5.18 10.24 34.28
C VAL A 3 5.46 10.11 32.77
N GLY A 4 6.58 10.65 32.31
CA GLY A 4 6.97 10.57 30.89
C GLY A 4 7.20 9.15 30.35
N ILE A 5 7.69 8.22 31.18
CA ILE A 5 7.92 6.82 30.74
C ILE A 5 6.59 6.09 30.59
N ASN A 6 5.62 6.36 31.49
CA ASN A 6 4.30 5.77 31.40
C ASN A 6 3.53 6.30 30.20
N LEU A 7 3.66 7.60 29.90
CA LEU A 7 3.06 8.22 28.71
C LEU A 7 3.63 7.62 27.43
N LEU A 8 4.96 7.50 27.33
CA LEU A 8 5.62 6.89 26.18
C LEU A 8 5.16 5.43 25.95
N ARG A 9 5.05 4.65 27.02
CA ARG A 9 4.54 3.27 26.94
C ARG A 9 3.11 3.20 26.46
N PHE A 10 2.25 4.09 26.96
CA PHE A 10 0.86 4.17 26.52
C PHE A 10 0.77 4.44 25.02
N PHE A 11 1.47 5.45 24.50
CA PHE A 11 1.50 5.74 23.07
C PHE A 11 2.08 4.59 22.25
N LEU A 12 3.17 3.98 22.73
CA LEU A 12 3.79 2.85 22.05
C LEU A 12 2.82 1.68 21.91
N VAL A 13 2.11 1.31 22.99
CA VAL A 13 1.09 0.26 22.94
C VAL A 13 -0.04 0.67 22.00
N ALA A 14 -0.61 1.86 22.17
CA ALA A 14 -1.76 2.31 21.38
C ALA A 14 -1.47 2.31 19.87
N ILE A 15 -0.35 2.89 19.45
CA ILE A 15 0.03 2.98 18.04
C ILE A 15 0.30 1.58 17.46
N ASN A 16 1.06 0.73 18.15
CA ASN A 16 1.33 -0.63 17.67
C ASN A 16 0.05 -1.47 17.63
N THR A 17 -0.89 -1.29 18.55
CA THR A 17 -2.21 -1.96 18.50
C THR A 17 -2.99 -1.56 17.26
N VAL A 18 -3.05 -0.27 16.93
CA VAL A 18 -3.69 0.21 15.69
C VAL A 18 -3.01 -0.43 14.47
N PHE A 19 -1.67 -0.45 14.42
CA PHE A 19 -0.96 -1.06 13.30
C PHE A 19 -1.16 -2.56 13.17
N VAL A 20 -1.30 -3.31 14.28
CA VAL A 20 -1.66 -4.75 14.23
C VAL A 20 -2.99 -4.95 13.51
N PHE A 21 -4.02 -4.17 13.84
CA PHE A 21 -5.33 -4.31 13.21
C PHE A 21 -5.32 -3.87 11.74
N LEU A 22 -4.68 -2.74 11.43
CA LEU A 22 -4.58 -2.25 10.05
C LEU A 22 -3.79 -3.22 9.16
N SER A 23 -2.61 -3.66 9.61
CA SER A 23 -1.78 -4.60 8.84
C SER A 23 -2.42 -5.99 8.72
N GLY A 24 -3.10 -6.46 9.76
CA GLY A 24 -3.89 -7.70 9.71
C GLY A 24 -5.05 -7.60 8.70
N GLY A 25 -5.74 -6.46 8.66
CA GLY A 25 -6.78 -6.18 7.67
C GLY A 25 -6.23 -6.15 6.25
N LEU A 26 -5.11 -5.45 6.03
CA LEU A 26 -4.43 -5.40 4.72
C LEU A 26 -3.93 -6.79 4.28
N PHE A 27 -3.38 -7.58 5.20
CA PHE A 27 -2.95 -8.95 4.91
C PHE A 27 -4.11 -9.84 4.49
N ALA A 28 -5.24 -9.77 5.21
CA ALA A 28 -6.45 -10.48 4.86
C ALA A 28 -7.01 -10.03 3.50
N ALA A 29 -7.02 -8.72 3.24
CA ALA A 29 -7.45 -8.16 1.95
C ALA A 29 -6.55 -8.62 0.81
N ALA A 30 -5.23 -8.67 1.01
CA ALA A 30 -4.28 -9.18 0.02
C ALA A 30 -4.58 -10.64 -0.35
N ILE A 31 -4.78 -11.51 0.65
CA ILE A 31 -5.15 -12.92 0.42
C ILE A 31 -6.50 -13.03 -0.30
N TRP A 32 -7.50 -12.26 0.14
CA TRP A 32 -8.82 -12.26 -0.48
C TRP A 32 -8.77 -11.84 -1.95
N SER A 33 -7.95 -10.83 -2.25
CA SER A 33 -7.77 -10.32 -3.61
C SER A 33 -7.04 -11.33 -4.51
N ASP A 34 -5.99 -11.99 -4.02
CA ASP A 34 -5.28 -13.04 -4.77
C ASP A 34 -6.21 -14.21 -5.13
N PHE A 35 -7.13 -14.58 -4.23
CA PHE A 35 -8.06 -15.66 -4.49
C PHE A 35 -9.18 -15.27 -5.46
N SER A 36 -9.73 -14.06 -5.31
CA SER A 36 -10.90 -13.61 -6.08
C SER A 36 -10.56 -13.12 -7.49
N TYR A 37 -9.35 -12.58 -7.69
CA TYR A 37 -8.96 -11.90 -8.93
C TYR A 37 -7.68 -12.46 -9.56
N ARG A 38 -7.31 -13.71 -9.25
CA ARG A 38 -6.07 -14.33 -9.71
C ARG A 38 -5.87 -14.24 -11.23
N GLU A 39 -6.90 -14.57 -12.00
CA GLU A 39 -6.87 -14.57 -13.46
C GLU A 39 -6.70 -13.14 -14.02
N TYR A 40 -7.36 -12.16 -13.40
CA TYR A 40 -7.25 -10.75 -13.78
C TYR A 40 -5.84 -10.21 -13.52
N PHE A 41 -5.24 -10.53 -12.37
CA PHE A 41 -3.88 -10.10 -12.03
C PHE A 41 -2.79 -10.68 -12.93
N GLU A 42 -3.03 -11.84 -13.54
CA GLU A 42 -2.15 -12.42 -14.56
C GLU A 42 -2.19 -11.67 -15.87
N ILE A 43 -3.36 -11.18 -16.28
CA ILE A 43 -3.55 -10.45 -17.53
C ILE A 43 -2.96 -9.04 -17.44
N VAL A 44 -3.19 -8.34 -16.34
CA VAL A 44 -2.77 -6.93 -16.16
C VAL A 44 -1.35 -6.81 -15.57
N ASN A 45 -0.66 -7.94 -15.33
CA ASN A 45 0.70 -8.00 -14.78
C ASN A 45 0.90 -7.19 -13.47
N VAL A 46 -0.14 -7.12 -12.64
CA VAL A 46 -0.10 -6.40 -11.34
C VAL A 46 0.42 -7.26 -10.18
N LYS A 47 0.87 -8.49 -10.47
CA LYS A 47 1.49 -9.40 -9.50
C LYS A 47 2.57 -8.74 -8.62
N PRO A 48 3.52 -7.94 -9.15
CA PRO A 48 4.56 -7.32 -8.33
C PRO A 48 3.99 -6.38 -7.25
N VAL A 49 2.89 -5.68 -7.55
CA VAL A 49 2.22 -4.77 -6.62
C VAL A 49 1.57 -5.56 -5.49
N LEU A 50 0.91 -6.67 -5.81
CA LEU A 50 0.27 -7.54 -4.83
C LEU A 50 1.29 -8.24 -3.92
N GLU A 51 2.40 -8.73 -4.49
CA GLU A 51 3.50 -9.31 -3.73
C GLU A 51 4.12 -8.28 -2.76
N PHE A 52 4.29 -7.03 -3.22
CA PHE A 52 4.77 -5.95 -2.37
C PHE A 52 3.79 -5.62 -1.24
N LEU A 53 2.48 -5.55 -1.53
CA LEU A 53 1.44 -5.33 -0.52
C LEU A 53 1.42 -6.47 0.53
N PHE A 54 1.58 -7.71 0.08
CA PHE A 54 1.67 -8.88 0.95
C PHE A 54 2.94 -8.82 1.84
N ALA A 55 4.11 -8.57 1.25
CA ALA A 55 5.36 -8.50 1.99
C ALA A 55 5.36 -7.36 3.03
N THR A 56 4.86 -6.18 2.64
CA THR A 56 4.80 -5.01 3.54
C THR A 56 3.78 -5.19 4.65
N SER A 57 2.59 -5.74 4.38
CA SER A 57 1.58 -6.02 5.41
C SER A 57 2.08 -7.00 6.46
N VAL A 58 2.74 -8.10 6.05
CA VAL A 58 3.37 -9.05 6.98
C VAL A 58 4.47 -8.39 7.81
N ALA A 59 5.34 -7.60 7.17
CA ALA A 59 6.43 -6.93 7.87
C ALA A 59 5.90 -5.96 8.94
N ILE A 60 4.91 -5.13 8.60
CA ILE A 60 4.29 -4.19 9.55
C ILE A 60 3.61 -4.95 10.69
N PHE A 61 2.92 -6.06 10.39
CA PHE A 61 2.29 -6.89 11.42
C PHE A 61 3.31 -7.43 12.43
N LEU A 62 4.40 -8.03 11.94
CA LEU A 62 5.47 -8.58 12.78
C LEU A 62 6.16 -7.50 13.63
N ILE A 63 6.47 -6.35 13.03
CA ILE A 63 7.07 -5.22 13.75
C ILE A 63 6.12 -4.71 14.83
N SER A 64 4.82 -4.64 14.54
CA SER A 64 3.82 -4.14 15.48
C SER A 64 3.60 -5.09 16.66
N VAL A 65 3.56 -6.41 16.42
CA VAL A 65 3.54 -7.43 17.48
C VAL A 65 4.81 -7.36 18.33
N ALA A 66 5.97 -7.17 17.70
CA ALA A 66 7.23 -6.99 18.42
C ALA A 66 7.21 -5.71 19.28
N GLY A 67 6.61 -4.63 18.81
CA GLY A 67 6.40 -3.38 19.57
C GLY A 67 5.50 -3.59 20.79
N TRP A 68 4.42 -4.36 20.64
CA TRP A 68 3.52 -4.73 21.74
C TRP A 68 4.27 -5.56 22.81
N ALA A 69 5.04 -6.57 22.38
CA ALA A 69 5.88 -7.37 23.26
C ALA A 69 6.96 -6.53 23.95
N ALA A 70 7.61 -5.60 23.23
CA ALA A 70 8.63 -4.69 23.76
C ALA A 70 8.07 -3.72 24.81
N ALA A 71 6.82 -3.29 24.65
CA ALA A 71 6.16 -2.38 25.59
C ALA A 71 5.81 -3.06 26.93
N TYR A 72 5.34 -4.31 26.90
CA TYR A 72 5.02 -5.07 28.13
C TYR A 72 6.25 -5.60 28.85
N LYS A 73 7.26 -6.06 28.10
CA LYS A 73 8.45 -6.64 28.70
C LYS A 73 9.37 -5.50 29.14
N ASN A 74 9.58 -5.37 30.44
CA ASN A 74 10.50 -4.38 31.06
C ASN A 74 11.99 -4.61 30.70
N HIS A 75 12.27 -5.40 29.66
CA HIS A 75 13.58 -5.81 29.22
C HIS A 75 14.16 -4.78 28.23
N ARG A 76 15.12 -3.98 28.71
CA ARG A 76 15.77 -2.91 27.93
C ARG A 76 16.33 -3.39 26.59
N GLY A 77 16.77 -4.65 26.50
CA GLY A 77 17.26 -5.23 25.24
C GLY A 77 16.20 -5.35 24.16
N LEU A 78 14.95 -5.70 24.51
CA LEU A 78 13.88 -5.89 23.52
C LEU A 78 13.44 -4.54 22.94
N LEU A 79 13.38 -3.51 23.79
CA LEU A 79 13.10 -2.14 23.36
C LEU A 79 14.20 -1.58 22.46
N ARG A 80 15.48 -1.90 22.72
CA ARG A 80 16.60 -1.50 21.84
C ARG A 80 16.48 -2.15 20.47
N ILE A 81 16.22 -3.45 20.41
CA ILE A 81 16.05 -4.17 19.13
C ILE A 81 14.89 -3.57 18.34
N TYR A 82 13.75 -3.34 19.00
CA TYR A 82 12.60 -2.70 18.35
C TYR A 82 12.93 -1.31 17.79
N LEU A 83 13.63 -0.47 18.57
CA LEU A 83 14.06 0.84 18.11
C LEU A 83 15.03 0.75 16.93
N SER A 84 15.98 -0.19 16.96
CA SER A 84 16.89 -0.44 15.83
C SER A 84 16.15 -0.86 14.58
N LEU A 85 15.13 -1.72 14.68
CA LEU A 85 14.28 -2.10 13.55
C LEU A 85 13.55 -0.89 12.97
N LEU A 86 12.97 -0.02 13.80
CA LEU A 86 12.32 1.21 13.33
C LEU A 86 13.28 2.14 12.57
N ILE A 87 14.53 2.27 13.04
CA ILE A 87 15.55 3.06 12.35
C ILE A 87 15.86 2.48 10.97
N VAL A 88 15.98 1.15 10.86
CA VAL A 88 16.22 0.48 9.58
C VAL A 88 15.05 0.70 8.61
N VAL A 89 13.80 0.56 9.09
CA VAL A 89 12.60 0.80 8.27
C VAL A 89 12.55 2.25 7.81
N PHE A 90 12.82 3.19 8.70
CA PHE A 90 12.85 4.62 8.36
C PHE A 90 13.92 4.93 7.30
N ALA A 91 15.13 4.37 7.44
CA ALA A 91 16.18 4.51 6.45
C ALA A 91 15.78 3.91 5.10
N ALA A 92 15.15 2.73 5.09
CA ALA A 92 14.65 2.10 3.88
C ALA A 92 13.56 2.95 3.20
N GLN A 93 12.63 3.53 3.95
CA GLN A 93 11.61 4.44 3.44
C GLN A 93 12.21 5.69 2.81
N LEU A 94 13.23 6.28 3.44
CA LEU A 94 13.95 7.42 2.87
C LEU A 94 14.63 7.06 1.55
N LEU A 95 15.29 5.90 1.48
CA LEU A 95 15.91 5.43 0.25
C LEU A 95 14.88 5.18 -0.86
N LEU A 96 13.76 4.52 -0.54
CA LEU A 96 12.66 4.30 -1.47
C LEU A 96 12.07 5.62 -1.98
N SER A 97 11.89 6.61 -1.10
CA SER A 97 11.38 7.93 -1.48
C SER A 97 12.36 8.68 -2.38
N ILE A 98 13.67 8.64 -2.10
CA ILE A 98 14.70 9.24 -2.95
C ILE A 98 14.72 8.55 -4.31
N PHE A 99 14.63 7.21 -4.32
CA PHE A 99 14.59 6.43 -5.56
C PHE A 99 13.36 6.79 -6.41
N ALA A 100 12.17 6.88 -5.79
CA ALA A 100 10.94 7.26 -6.47
C ALA A 100 11.03 8.66 -7.11
N LEU A 101 11.69 9.60 -6.44
CA LEU A 101 11.91 10.96 -6.98
C LEU A 101 12.98 10.98 -8.09
N ALA A 102 14.06 10.22 -7.94
CA ALA A 102 15.16 10.18 -8.92
C ALA A 102 14.78 9.49 -10.22
N TYR A 103 13.91 8.47 -10.16
CA TYR A 103 13.49 7.66 -11.30
C TYR A 103 12.05 7.93 -11.73
N ASN A 104 11.49 9.09 -11.37
CA ASN A 104 10.10 9.43 -11.70
C ASN A 104 9.83 9.33 -13.22
N VAL A 105 10.78 9.78 -14.06
CA VAL A 105 10.69 9.73 -15.52
C VAL A 105 10.58 8.30 -16.05
N GLU A 106 11.25 7.35 -15.39
CA GLU A 106 11.19 5.93 -15.76
C GLU A 106 9.93 5.26 -15.21
N ILE A 107 9.44 5.68 -14.03
CA ILE A 107 8.25 5.11 -13.39
C ILE A 107 6.96 5.51 -14.13
N LEU A 108 6.88 6.73 -14.66
CA LEU A 108 5.71 7.23 -15.39
C LEU A 108 5.22 6.29 -16.52
N PRO A 109 6.06 5.84 -17.47
CA PRO A 109 5.61 4.94 -18.53
C PRO A 109 5.17 3.56 -18.00
N TYR A 110 5.77 3.04 -16.92
CA TYR A 110 5.27 1.80 -16.30
C TYR A 110 3.87 1.97 -15.73
N LEU A 111 3.60 3.11 -15.09
CA LEU A 111 2.28 3.44 -14.56
C LEU A 111 1.25 3.63 -15.69
N GLN A 112 1.63 4.35 -16.75
CA GLN A 112 0.77 4.53 -17.93
C GLN A 112 0.39 3.20 -18.58
N ASN A 113 1.38 2.33 -18.83
CA ASN A 113 1.14 1.00 -19.39
C ASN A 113 0.21 0.16 -18.50
N GLY A 114 0.36 0.25 -17.17
CA GLY A 114 -0.52 -0.45 -16.23
C GLY A 114 -1.97 0.06 -16.30
N MET A 115 -2.17 1.37 -16.41
CA MET A 115 -3.51 1.95 -16.57
C MET A 115 -4.12 1.64 -17.95
N GLU A 116 -3.34 1.65 -19.02
CA GLU A 116 -3.79 1.23 -20.36
C GLU A 116 -4.20 -0.25 -20.37
N SER A 117 -3.42 -1.11 -19.71
CA SER A 117 -3.76 -2.53 -19.55
C SER A 117 -5.05 -2.73 -18.73
N ALA A 118 -5.31 -1.86 -17.75
CA ALA A 118 -6.56 -1.87 -17.00
C ALA A 118 -7.76 -1.44 -17.86
N LEU A 119 -7.57 -0.49 -18.80
CA LEU A 119 -8.61 -0.15 -19.78
C LEU A 119 -8.94 -1.37 -20.67
N GLU A 120 -7.94 -2.11 -21.15
CA GLU A 120 -8.12 -3.35 -21.93
C GLU A 120 -8.93 -4.40 -21.16
N ALA A 121 -8.61 -4.59 -19.89
CA ALA A 121 -9.26 -5.55 -19.02
C ALA A 121 -10.49 -4.99 -18.28
N TRP A 122 -11.22 -4.04 -18.89
CA TRP A 122 -12.37 -3.34 -18.29
C TRP A 122 -13.36 -4.25 -17.56
N SER A 123 -13.74 -3.81 -16.37
CA SER A 123 -14.74 -4.45 -15.53
C SER A 123 -15.40 -3.40 -14.63
N PRO A 124 -16.59 -3.66 -14.06
CA PRO A 124 -17.27 -2.69 -13.19
C PRO A 124 -16.41 -2.15 -12.03
N PRO A 125 -15.53 -2.95 -11.38
CA PRO A 125 -14.61 -2.41 -10.37
C PRO A 125 -13.57 -1.42 -10.92
N ILE A 126 -13.13 -1.61 -12.17
CA ILE A 126 -12.16 -0.72 -12.83
C ILE A 126 -12.84 0.59 -13.23
N GLU A 127 -14.07 0.51 -13.72
CA GLU A 127 -14.91 1.69 -14.02
C GLU A 127 -15.04 2.58 -12.79
N LEU A 128 -15.44 2.01 -11.64
CA LEU A 128 -15.55 2.76 -10.39
C LEU A 128 -14.22 3.39 -9.96
N ALA A 129 -13.10 2.67 -10.10
CA ALA A 129 -11.79 3.20 -9.75
C ALA A 129 -11.36 4.34 -10.69
N PHE A 130 -11.64 4.23 -11.99
CA PHE A 130 -11.37 5.30 -12.95
C PHE A 130 -12.25 6.52 -12.71
N ASP A 131 -13.52 6.35 -12.34
CA ASP A 131 -14.42 7.46 -12.00
C ASP A 131 -13.96 8.21 -10.75
N GLU A 132 -13.53 7.47 -9.70
CA GLU A 132 -13.00 8.06 -8.47
C GLU A 132 -11.71 8.85 -8.73
N ILE A 133 -10.76 8.26 -9.45
CA ILE A 133 -9.50 8.94 -9.82
C ILE A 133 -9.78 10.18 -10.67
N GLN A 134 -10.65 10.09 -11.67
CA GLN A 134 -10.96 11.22 -12.54
C GLN A 134 -11.67 12.35 -11.79
N SER A 135 -12.57 12.01 -10.86
CA SER A 135 -13.24 13.00 -10.01
C SER A 135 -12.31 13.66 -9.00
N ASP A 136 -11.34 12.93 -8.44
CA ASP A 136 -10.42 13.45 -7.43
C ASP A 136 -9.33 14.36 -8.03
N PHE A 137 -8.90 14.06 -9.26
CA PHE A 137 -7.81 14.76 -9.95
C PHE A 137 -8.28 15.68 -11.09
N ASP A 138 -9.58 15.82 -11.30
CA ASP A 138 -10.19 16.59 -12.40
C ASP A 138 -9.55 16.24 -13.77
N CYS A 139 -9.35 14.95 -14.04
CA CYS A 139 -8.68 14.44 -15.24
C CYS A 139 -9.59 13.51 -16.04
N CYS A 140 -9.21 13.18 -17.29
CA CYS A 140 -9.97 12.25 -18.12
C CYS A 140 -9.05 11.41 -19.03
N GLY A 141 -9.12 10.09 -18.85
CA GLY A 141 -8.26 9.12 -19.54
C GLY A 141 -6.86 9.00 -18.92
N VAL A 142 -6.04 8.13 -19.51
CA VAL A 142 -4.65 7.92 -19.07
C VAL A 142 -3.75 9.02 -19.61
N GLN A 143 -3.93 9.35 -20.89
CA GLN A 143 -3.28 10.45 -21.57
C GLN A 143 -4.31 11.47 -22.07
N ASN A 144 -5.49 11.00 -22.52
CA ASN A 144 -6.54 11.87 -23.04
C ASN A 144 -7.93 11.23 -22.97
N ALA A 145 -8.99 12.04 -23.05
CA ALA A 145 -10.38 11.59 -23.05
C ALA A 145 -10.74 10.66 -24.24
N THR A 146 -9.87 10.59 -25.26
CA THR A 146 -10.01 9.66 -26.38
C THR A 146 -9.68 8.21 -26.04
N ASP A 147 -8.99 7.96 -24.92
CA ASP A 147 -8.53 6.61 -24.53
C ASP A 147 -9.71 5.65 -24.34
N PHE A 148 -10.86 6.15 -23.86
CA PHE A 148 -12.10 5.37 -23.74
C PHE A 148 -12.79 5.10 -25.09
N LYS A 149 -12.58 5.96 -26.10
CA LYS A 149 -13.23 5.82 -27.42
C LYS A 149 -12.64 4.72 -28.27
N VAL A 150 -11.35 4.42 -28.09
CA VAL A 150 -10.64 3.36 -28.84
C VAL A 150 -11.20 1.97 -28.52
N GLN A 151 -11.91 1.81 -27.40
CA GLN A 151 -12.42 0.52 -26.95
C GLN A 151 -13.88 0.19 -27.29
N ASN A 152 -14.60 1.01 -28.07
CA ASN A 152 -16.03 0.79 -28.34
C ASN A 152 -16.88 0.57 -27.06
N LYS A 153 -16.45 1.15 -25.93
CA LYS A 153 -17.20 1.12 -24.66
C LYS A 153 -17.91 2.46 -24.51
N THR A 154 -19.19 2.45 -24.84
CA THR A 154 -20.11 3.57 -24.70
C THR A 154 -20.46 3.74 -23.23
N LEU A 155 -19.62 4.46 -22.48
CA LEU A 155 -19.96 4.97 -21.15
C LEU A 155 -19.71 6.48 -21.11
N PHE A 156 -20.46 7.18 -21.97
CA PHE A 156 -20.89 8.55 -21.71
C PHE A 156 -22.35 8.46 -21.26
N TYR A 157 -22.57 8.24 -19.97
CA TYR A 157 -23.85 8.54 -19.31
C TYR A 157 -23.59 9.01 -17.88
N VAL A 158 -22.98 10.20 -17.75
CA VAL A 158 -23.53 11.35 -17.02
C VAL A 158 -23.10 12.62 -17.76
#